data_AF-A0A921KKP2-F1
#
_entry.id   AF-A0A921KKP2-F1
#
_cell.length_a   1.000
_cell.length_b   1.000
_cell.length_c   1.000
_cell.angle_alpha   90.00
_cell.angle_beta   90.00
_cell.angle_gamma   90.00
#
_symmetry.space_group_name_H-M   'P 1'
#
loop_
_entity.id
_entity.type
_entity.pdbx_description
1 polymer ?
#
loop_
_entity_poly.entity_id
_entity_poly.type
_entity_poly.pdbx_seq_one_letter_code
_entity_poly.pdbx_strand_id
1 'polypeptide(L)'
;MSDRTEADGPRARVSVLSGASRATTALRRRSRGSRHSRKRVAFMHYGYYDVAFQYFVEHVLDADYVRMPAPTRRTLEIGTEHSNDYVCAPFKHILGDYVEALEAGANVLVQFTGYCRLTYYGELQEMVLRDMGYDDFEMLNFSFVAGRSFKDYVTYCKRVVNPRLSVPAGVANMLVLFRMVEDLDAYNDYYLANAGFEREPGSFERAREAFFDDMRCCATMSDVNHAFRRGMGALRALPTDKPERPVRVGLTGEFFTVMDPPSNLELERKLLSLHVELARAITITNRFLRYNEPNVRRSIADYAAYDMGPTSSLTIAAAKRYMEEGFDGVVHAKSAGCTPEIDCMPVLQRLSRDRHVPVLFLSYDSQTSDTGLDTRLEAFYDMLAMRKAKTI
;
A
#
# COMPACT_ATOMS: atom_id res chain seq x y z
N MET A 1 39.48 -15.70 55.92
CA MET A 1 38.28 -15.55 55.07
C MET A 1 38.73 -14.98 53.75
N SER A 2 38.68 -15.82 52.72
CA SER A 2 38.76 -15.54 51.27
C SER A 2 39.57 -14.33 50.80
N ASP A 3 40.81 -14.63 50.44
CA ASP A 3 41.57 -13.99 49.38
C ASP A 3 40.83 -14.18 48.04
N ARG A 4 40.60 -13.12 47.26
CA ARG A 4 40.08 -13.18 45.89
C ARG A 4 40.97 -12.36 44.98
N THR A 5 41.88 -13.08 44.34
CA THR A 5 42.59 -12.77 43.11
C THR A 5 41.65 -12.25 42.01
N GLU A 6 41.85 -11.00 41.58
CA GLU A 6 41.42 -10.52 40.26
C GLU A 6 42.34 -11.14 39.20
N ALA A 7 41.80 -12.11 38.46
CA ALA A 7 42.45 -12.67 37.28
C ALA A 7 42.03 -11.87 36.04
N ASP A 8 43.02 -11.24 35.43
CA ASP A 8 43.00 -10.50 34.17
C ASP A 8 42.61 -11.45 33.01
N GLY A 9 41.42 -11.26 32.44
CA GLY A 9 40.94 -11.98 31.26
C GLY A 9 41.32 -11.26 29.96
N PRO A 10 41.60 -11.98 28.86
CA PRO A 10 42.08 -11.36 27.63
C PRO A 10 41.02 -10.45 27.02
N ARG A 11 41.28 -9.14 27.05
CA ARG A 11 40.48 -8.14 26.32
C ARG A 11 40.67 -8.34 24.81
N ALA A 12 39.70 -9.00 24.18
CA ALA A 12 39.57 -9.03 22.73
C ALA A 12 39.41 -7.58 22.22
N ARG A 13 40.47 -7.02 21.63
CA ARG A 13 40.40 -5.78 20.87
C ARG A 13 39.68 -6.07 19.56
N VAL A 14 38.40 -5.72 19.49
CA VAL A 14 37.66 -5.64 18.24
C VAL A 14 38.26 -4.47 17.44
N SER A 15 39.12 -4.79 16.47
CA SER A 15 39.54 -3.83 15.46
C SER A 15 38.35 -3.59 14.52
N VAL A 16 37.67 -2.48 14.71
CA VAL A 16 36.68 -1.98 13.76
C VAL A 16 37.44 -1.62 12.48
N LEU A 17 37.40 -2.51 11.49
CA LEU A 17 37.78 -2.19 10.13
C LEU A 17 36.88 -1.04 9.68
N SER A 18 37.46 0.14 9.51
CA SER A 18 36.82 1.32 8.97
C SER A 18 36.46 1.07 7.50
N GLY A 19 35.37 0.35 7.26
CA GLY A 19 34.68 0.36 5.99
C GLY A 19 34.12 1.76 5.80
N ALA A 20 34.59 2.44 4.75
CA ALA A 20 34.16 3.79 4.40
C ALA A 20 32.63 3.87 4.40
N SER A 21 32.09 4.57 5.39
CA SER A 21 30.71 5.04 5.40
C SER A 21 30.53 5.83 4.10
N ARG A 22 29.78 5.25 3.15
CA ARG A 22 29.31 6.01 2.00
C ARG A 22 28.50 7.15 2.56
N ALA A 23 29.00 8.36 2.36
CA ALA A 23 28.35 9.60 2.69
C ALA A 23 26.87 9.48 2.31
N THR A 24 26.00 9.65 3.31
CA THR A 24 24.59 9.92 3.12
C THR A 24 24.48 11.02 2.08
N THR A 25 23.97 10.67 0.89
CA THR A 25 23.74 11.61 -0.19
C THR A 25 22.86 12.71 0.39
N ALA A 26 23.44 13.87 0.65
CA ALA A 26 22.73 15.01 1.20
C ALA A 26 21.52 15.27 0.31
N LEU A 27 20.30 15.09 0.87
CA LEU A 27 19.06 15.49 0.23
C LEU A 27 19.26 16.91 -0.28
N ARG A 28 19.36 17.05 -1.60
CA ARG A 28 19.67 18.31 -2.27
C ARG A 28 18.49 19.24 -1.99
N ARG A 29 18.59 20.05 -0.93
CA ARG A 29 17.58 21.03 -0.53
C ARG A 29 17.31 21.94 -1.74
N ARG A 30 16.17 21.72 -2.39
CA ARG A 30 15.75 22.48 -3.57
C ARG A 30 15.64 23.96 -3.20
N SER A 31 16.15 24.85 -4.04
CA SER A 31 15.91 26.28 -3.86
C SER A 31 14.41 26.55 -4.02
N ARG A 32 13.74 26.89 -2.92
CA ARG A 32 12.29 27.15 -2.91
C ARG A 32 11.99 28.33 -3.84
N GLY A 33 11.24 28.06 -4.91
CA GLY A 33 10.85 29.08 -5.88
C GLY A 33 9.86 30.07 -5.26
N SER A 34 9.71 31.25 -5.87
CA SER A 34 8.81 32.29 -5.35
C SER A 34 7.35 31.84 -5.24
N ARG A 35 6.93 30.79 -5.97
CA ARG A 35 5.56 30.24 -6.03
C ARG A 35 5.27 29.10 -5.03
N HIS A 36 6.28 28.59 -4.34
CA HIS A 36 6.16 27.47 -3.42
C HIS A 36 5.23 27.82 -2.25
N SER A 37 4.33 26.91 -1.90
CA SER A 37 3.45 27.04 -0.73
C SER A 37 4.18 26.62 0.54
N ARG A 38 3.92 27.31 1.65
CA ARG A 38 4.42 26.91 2.98
C ARG A 38 3.48 25.93 3.71
N LYS A 39 2.39 25.52 3.05
CA LYS A 39 1.49 24.49 3.58
C LYS A 39 2.26 23.18 3.73
N ARG A 40 2.03 22.51 4.85
CA ARG A 40 2.61 21.22 5.22
C ARG A 40 1.53 20.17 5.03
N VAL A 41 1.64 19.40 3.97
CA VAL A 41 0.58 18.51 3.48
C VAL A 41 0.91 17.07 3.84
N ALA A 42 -0.05 16.36 4.41
CA ALA A 42 0.06 14.94 4.73
C ALA A 42 -1.02 14.11 4.02
N PHE A 43 -0.69 12.85 3.78
CA PHE A 43 -1.60 11.80 3.34
C PHE A 43 -1.70 10.75 4.45
N MET A 44 -2.74 9.92 4.41
CA MET A 44 -2.77 8.69 5.19
C MET A 44 -1.61 7.77 4.82
N HIS A 45 -1.24 6.86 5.71
CA HIS A 45 -0.37 5.77 5.35
C HIS A 45 -1.09 4.87 4.35
N TYR A 46 -0.38 4.44 3.29
CA TYR A 46 -0.97 3.54 2.32
C TYR A 46 0.05 2.67 1.61
N GLY A 47 0.39 1.54 2.24
CA GLY A 47 1.44 0.65 1.74
C GLY A 47 2.72 1.41 1.39
N TYR A 48 3.27 1.17 0.20
CA TYR A 48 4.49 1.83 -0.30
C TYR A 48 4.21 3.11 -1.13
N TYR A 49 2.99 3.63 -1.15
CA TYR A 49 2.63 4.79 -1.97
C TYR A 49 3.01 6.14 -1.35
N ASP A 50 3.62 6.17 -0.16
CA ASP A 50 4.20 7.38 0.44
C ASP A 50 5.19 8.08 -0.52
N VAL A 51 5.92 7.30 -1.31
CA VAL A 51 6.80 7.76 -2.39
C VAL A 51 6.05 8.63 -3.41
N ALA A 52 4.90 8.14 -3.89
CA ALA A 52 4.08 8.83 -4.88
C ALA A 52 3.36 10.04 -4.27
N PHE A 53 2.93 9.94 -3.02
CA PHE A 53 2.29 11.05 -2.29
C PHE A 53 3.27 12.20 -2.05
N GLN A 54 4.51 11.90 -1.66
CA GLN A 54 5.57 12.89 -1.56
C GLN A 54 5.78 13.60 -2.91
N TYR A 55 5.92 12.84 -4.01
CA TYR A 55 6.12 13.44 -5.32
C TYR A 55 4.94 14.33 -5.72
N PHE A 56 3.70 13.87 -5.52
CA PHE A 56 2.50 14.66 -5.79
C PHE A 56 2.51 15.99 -5.02
N VAL A 57 2.76 15.97 -3.72
CA VAL A 57 2.78 17.19 -2.91
C VAL A 57 3.90 18.14 -3.32
N GLU A 58 5.12 17.63 -3.47
CA GLU A 58 6.30 18.47 -3.70
C GLU A 58 6.41 18.98 -5.14
N HIS A 59 5.91 18.23 -6.12
CA HIS A 59 6.10 18.52 -7.55
C HIS A 59 4.81 18.91 -8.27
N VAL A 60 3.67 18.34 -7.86
CA VAL A 60 2.37 18.65 -8.49
C VAL A 60 1.67 19.79 -7.75
N LEU A 61 1.68 19.78 -6.41
CA LEU A 61 1.07 20.83 -5.59
C LEU A 61 2.04 21.96 -5.20
N ASP A 62 3.35 21.71 -5.35
CA ASP A 62 4.43 22.65 -4.98
C ASP A 62 4.27 23.13 -3.52
N ALA A 63 4.22 22.18 -2.59
CA ALA A 63 4.10 22.37 -1.14
C ALA A 63 5.07 21.43 -0.38
N ASP A 64 5.17 21.58 0.95
CA ASP A 64 6.04 20.73 1.79
C ASP A 64 5.27 19.46 2.19
N TYR A 65 5.82 18.27 1.92
CA TYR A 65 5.23 16.99 2.36
C TYR A 65 5.63 16.66 3.81
N VAL A 66 4.65 16.24 4.62
CA VAL A 66 4.88 15.70 5.95
C VAL A 66 4.83 14.19 5.87
N ARG A 67 6.00 13.58 6.03
CA ARG A 67 6.14 12.13 6.03
C ARG A 67 5.82 11.57 7.40
N MET A 68 4.96 10.56 7.41
CA MET A 68 4.56 9.85 8.62
C MET A 68 5.43 8.61 8.83
N PRO A 69 5.76 8.25 10.09
CA PRO A 69 6.30 6.94 10.40
C PRO A 69 5.28 5.84 10.05
N ALA A 70 5.74 4.58 10.08
CA ALA A 70 4.83 3.46 9.95
C ALA A 70 3.77 3.48 11.07
N PRO A 71 2.50 3.16 10.77
CA PRO A 71 1.45 3.08 11.77
C PRO A 71 1.83 2.14 12.90
N THR A 72 1.52 2.55 14.12
CA THR A 72 1.76 1.77 15.33
C THR A 72 0.45 1.34 15.97
N ARG A 73 0.54 0.56 17.04
CA ARG A 73 -0.63 0.23 17.87
C ARG A 73 -1.35 1.49 18.37
N ARG A 74 -0.59 2.55 18.70
CA ARG A 74 -1.15 3.85 19.10
C ARG A 74 -2.03 4.43 17.99
N THR A 75 -1.55 4.42 16.75
CA THR A 75 -2.28 4.93 15.59
C THR A 75 -3.65 4.27 15.47
N LEU A 76 -3.71 2.94 15.62
CA LEU A 76 -4.98 2.19 15.59
C LEU A 76 -5.87 2.43 16.81
N GLU A 77 -5.28 2.60 18.00
CA GLU A 77 -6.02 2.89 19.24
C GLU A 77 -6.74 4.23 19.16
N ILE A 78 -6.05 5.29 18.71
CA ILE A 78 -6.64 6.62 18.47
C ILE A 78 -7.80 6.51 17.48
N GLY A 79 -7.55 5.84 16.36
CA GLY A 79 -8.56 5.65 15.32
C GLY A 79 -9.82 4.94 15.82
N THR A 80 -9.64 3.90 16.63
CA THR A 80 -10.73 3.13 17.23
C THR A 80 -11.49 3.93 18.27
N GLU A 81 -10.80 4.62 19.18
CA GLU A 81 -11.40 5.39 20.28
C GLU A 81 -12.33 6.50 19.78
N HIS A 82 -11.95 7.15 18.69
CA HIS A 82 -12.70 8.28 18.13
C HIS A 82 -13.61 7.91 16.96
N SER A 83 -13.83 6.62 16.73
CA SER A 83 -14.70 6.12 15.66
C SER A 83 -15.86 5.30 16.20
N ASN A 84 -16.96 5.28 15.45
CA ASN A 84 -18.05 4.36 15.73
C ASN A 84 -17.66 2.92 15.35
N ASP A 85 -18.01 1.93 16.17
CA ASP A 85 -17.72 0.51 15.91
C ASP A 85 -18.24 0.01 14.55
N TYR A 86 -19.31 0.60 14.03
CA TYR A 86 -19.92 0.22 12.74
C TYR A 86 -19.20 0.79 11.50
N VAL A 87 -18.21 1.68 11.65
CA VAL A 87 -17.38 2.10 10.51
C VAL A 87 -16.33 1.04 10.19
N CYS A 88 -16.02 0.88 8.90
CA CYS A 88 -15.03 -0.10 8.48
C CYS A 88 -13.62 0.30 8.94
N ALA A 89 -12.76 -0.71 9.14
CA ALA A 89 -11.41 -0.54 9.67
C ALA A 89 -10.57 0.53 8.96
N PRO A 90 -10.58 0.68 7.62
CA PRO A 90 -9.85 1.74 6.93
C PRO A 90 -10.14 3.15 7.47
N PHE A 91 -11.39 3.44 7.86
CA PHE A 91 -11.74 4.72 8.47
C PHE A 91 -10.93 4.98 9.75
N LYS A 92 -10.85 3.95 10.60
CA LYS A 92 -10.16 3.99 11.90
C LYS A 92 -8.66 4.18 11.69
N HIS A 93 -8.05 3.38 10.82
CA HIS A 93 -6.63 3.50 10.47
C HIS A 93 -6.28 4.91 9.96
N ILE A 94 -7.04 5.42 8.99
CA ILE A 94 -6.81 6.74 8.40
C ILE A 94 -7.01 7.87 9.42
N LEU A 95 -7.99 7.76 10.31
CA LEU A 95 -8.21 8.76 11.36
C LEU A 95 -7.00 8.83 12.31
N GLY A 96 -6.45 7.68 12.71
CA GLY A 96 -5.22 7.60 13.48
C GLY A 96 -4.04 8.28 12.76
N ASP A 97 -3.84 7.96 11.48
CA ASP A 97 -2.78 8.57 10.67
C ASP A 97 -2.91 10.10 10.62
N TYR A 98 -4.14 10.62 10.49
CA TYR A 98 -4.39 12.05 10.44
C TYR A 98 -4.11 12.76 11.76
N VAL A 99 -4.47 12.15 12.89
CA VAL A 99 -4.11 12.70 14.21
C VAL A 99 -2.59 12.82 14.32
N GLU A 100 -1.86 11.75 14.01
CA GLU A 100 -0.40 11.77 14.08
C GLU A 100 0.20 12.76 13.07
N ALA A 101 -0.42 12.96 11.90
CA ALA A 101 0.02 13.93 10.92
C ALA A 101 -0.11 15.37 11.41
N LEU A 102 -1.21 15.69 12.10
CA LEU A 102 -1.40 16.99 12.74
C LEU A 102 -0.40 17.20 13.88
N GLU A 103 -0.12 16.17 14.69
CA GLU A 103 0.93 16.19 15.72
C GLU A 103 2.34 16.42 15.15
N ALA A 104 2.62 15.87 13.96
CA ALA A 104 3.86 16.12 13.20
C ALA A 104 3.91 17.53 12.53
N GLY A 105 2.83 18.31 12.69
CA GLY A 105 2.68 19.68 12.23
C GLY A 105 2.27 19.82 10.77
N ALA A 106 1.57 18.83 10.21
CA ALA A 106 0.79 19.03 8.99
C ALA A 106 -0.35 20.02 9.26
N ASN A 107 -0.67 20.86 8.28
CA ASN A 107 -1.81 21.78 8.33
C ASN A 107 -2.70 21.66 7.09
N VAL A 108 -2.44 20.67 6.24
CA VAL A 108 -3.36 20.20 5.21
C VAL A 108 -3.35 18.68 5.24
N LEU A 109 -4.53 18.07 5.37
CA LEU A 109 -4.72 16.63 5.25
C LEU A 109 -5.38 16.34 3.89
N VAL A 110 -4.97 15.27 3.22
CA VAL A 110 -5.52 14.90 1.91
C VAL A 110 -6.34 13.62 2.02
N GLN A 111 -7.61 13.71 1.66
CA GLN A 111 -8.52 12.56 1.60
C GLN A 111 -8.96 12.28 0.16
N PHE A 112 -8.90 11.01 -0.23
CA PHE A 112 -9.38 10.53 -1.52
C PHE A 112 -10.90 10.44 -1.56
N THR A 113 -11.42 10.50 -2.78
CA THR A 113 -12.81 10.11 -3.07
C THR A 113 -12.87 8.63 -3.43
N GLY A 114 -14.04 8.03 -3.23
CA GLY A 114 -14.32 6.70 -3.74
C GLY A 114 -15.82 6.46 -3.88
N TYR A 115 -16.16 5.17 -3.92
CA TYR A 115 -17.53 4.67 -3.85
C TYR A 115 -17.74 4.05 -2.46
N CYS A 116 -18.98 3.83 -2.03
CA CYS A 116 -19.36 3.44 -0.66
C CYS A 116 -19.20 4.57 0.38
N ARG A 117 -18.98 4.22 1.66
CA ARG A 117 -18.79 5.20 2.75
C ARG A 117 -17.54 6.05 2.58
N LEU A 118 -16.56 5.62 1.78
CA LEU A 118 -15.33 6.36 1.51
C LEU A 118 -15.59 7.79 1.02
N THR A 119 -16.68 8.03 0.28
CA THR A 119 -17.07 9.39 -0.17
C THR A 119 -17.26 10.35 1.00
N TYR A 120 -17.71 9.87 2.16
CA TYR A 120 -17.99 10.66 3.35
C TYR A 120 -16.81 10.72 4.33
N TYR A 121 -15.73 9.98 4.09
CA TYR A 121 -14.62 9.88 5.04
C TYR A 121 -14.04 11.26 5.37
N GLY A 122 -13.78 12.09 4.35
CA GLY A 122 -13.12 13.37 4.58
C GLY A 122 -13.93 14.32 5.45
N GLU A 123 -15.25 14.39 5.25
CA GLU A 123 -16.13 15.23 6.07
C GLU A 123 -16.24 14.69 7.50
N LEU A 124 -16.45 13.38 7.65
CA LEU A 124 -16.61 12.77 8.97
C LEU A 124 -15.32 12.82 9.78
N GLN A 125 -14.17 12.52 9.16
CA GLN A 125 -12.88 12.60 9.82
C GLN A 125 -12.52 14.04 10.15
N GLU A 126 -12.82 15.00 9.28
CA GLU A 126 -12.64 16.42 9.60
C GLU A 126 -13.46 16.80 10.84
N MET A 127 -14.76 16.46 10.88
CA MET A 127 -15.60 16.72 12.06
C MET A 127 -15.02 16.12 13.34
N VAL A 128 -14.62 14.86 13.31
CA VAL A 128 -14.03 14.18 14.48
C VAL A 128 -12.75 14.88 14.93
N LEU A 129 -11.86 15.26 14.00
CA LEU A 129 -10.63 15.98 14.33
C LEU A 129 -10.92 17.36 14.94
N ARG A 130 -11.94 18.09 14.47
CA ARG A 130 -12.37 19.35 15.08
C ARG A 130 -12.88 19.13 16.51
N ASP A 131 -13.69 18.10 16.72
CA ASP A 131 -14.21 17.74 18.05
C ASP A 131 -13.08 17.34 19.02
N MET A 132 -11.97 16.80 18.50
CA MET A 132 -10.75 16.51 19.26
C MET A 132 -9.90 17.77 19.56
N GLY A 133 -10.29 18.94 19.06
CA GLY A 133 -9.63 20.22 19.31
C GLY A 133 -8.59 20.64 18.24
N TYR A 134 -8.55 19.97 17.08
CA TYR A 134 -7.69 20.38 15.98
C TYR A 134 -8.36 21.45 15.11
N ASP A 135 -8.17 22.73 15.44
CA ASP A 135 -8.83 23.84 14.72
C ASP A 135 -8.01 24.45 13.57
N ASP A 136 -6.70 24.26 13.54
CA ASP A 136 -5.80 24.91 12.56
C ASP A 136 -5.29 23.93 11.48
N PHE A 137 -6.22 23.37 10.69
CA PHE A 137 -5.88 22.60 9.50
C PHE A 137 -6.93 22.79 8.40
N GLU A 138 -6.58 22.40 7.17
CA GLU A 138 -7.49 22.34 6.03
C GLU A 138 -7.61 20.89 5.53
N MET A 139 -8.81 20.46 5.15
CA MET A 139 -9.01 19.17 4.50
C MET A 139 -9.08 19.35 2.97
N LEU A 140 -8.11 18.79 2.25
CA LEU A 140 -8.20 18.59 0.79
C LEU A 140 -8.98 17.30 0.52
N ASN A 141 -10.30 17.38 0.58
CA ASN A 141 -11.22 16.27 0.37
C ASN A 141 -11.66 16.19 -1.10
N PHE A 142 -11.11 15.25 -1.86
CA PHE A 142 -11.43 15.09 -3.28
C PHE A 142 -12.88 14.68 -3.56
N SER A 143 -13.66 14.24 -2.56
CA SER A 143 -15.09 13.94 -2.73
C SER A 143 -15.89 15.17 -3.16
N PHE A 144 -15.47 16.39 -2.80
CA PHE A 144 -16.17 17.63 -3.20
C PHE A 144 -16.09 17.93 -4.70
N VAL A 145 -15.10 17.36 -5.38
CA VAL A 145 -14.86 17.53 -6.82
C VAL A 145 -14.99 16.22 -7.60
N ALA A 146 -15.44 15.14 -6.95
CA ALA A 146 -15.69 13.85 -7.60
C ALA A 146 -16.63 14.01 -8.81
N GLY A 147 -16.25 13.43 -9.95
CA GLY A 147 -17.00 13.52 -11.21
C GLY A 147 -16.99 14.91 -11.89
N ARG A 148 -16.33 15.93 -11.31
CA ARG A 148 -16.23 17.27 -11.92
C ARG A 148 -15.10 17.37 -12.94
N SER A 149 -15.02 18.51 -13.61
CA SER A 149 -14.01 18.74 -14.65
C SER A 149 -12.60 18.86 -14.07
N PHE A 150 -11.58 18.57 -14.88
CA PHE A 150 -10.17 18.77 -14.49
C PHE A 150 -9.88 20.19 -13.96
N LYS A 151 -10.55 21.21 -14.50
CA LYS A 151 -10.42 22.60 -14.03
C LYS A 151 -10.88 22.77 -12.58
N ASP A 152 -11.92 22.04 -12.16
CA ASP A 152 -12.44 22.11 -10.79
C ASP A 152 -11.45 21.50 -9.79
N TYR A 153 -10.82 20.37 -10.13
CA TYR A 153 -9.74 19.78 -9.33
C TYR A 153 -8.56 20.75 -9.15
N VAL A 154 -8.10 21.36 -10.23
CA VAL A 154 -7.00 22.34 -10.19
C VAL A 154 -7.39 23.56 -9.35
N THR A 155 -8.61 24.07 -9.51
CA THR A 155 -9.12 25.21 -8.75
C THR A 155 -9.20 24.89 -7.26
N TYR A 156 -9.62 23.68 -6.91
CA TYR A 156 -9.70 23.24 -5.53
C TYR A 156 -8.31 23.10 -4.89
N CYS A 157 -7.36 22.46 -5.59
CA CYS A 157 -5.96 22.37 -5.13
C CYS A 157 -5.32 23.77 -4.96
N LYS A 158 -5.62 24.70 -5.86
CA LYS A 158 -5.17 26.10 -5.73
C LYS A 158 -5.73 26.78 -4.50
N ARG A 159 -7.02 26.59 -4.24
CA ARG A 159 -7.69 27.19 -3.09
C ARG A 159 -7.13 26.69 -1.76
N VAL A 160 -6.99 25.38 -1.63
CA VAL A 160 -6.62 24.74 -0.34
C VAL A 160 -5.11 24.76 -0.10
N VAL A 161 -4.31 24.49 -1.14
CA VAL A 161 -2.87 24.23 -0.97
C VAL A 161 -2.00 25.36 -1.49
N ASN A 162 -2.14 25.73 -2.77
CA ASN A 162 -1.25 26.70 -3.39
C ASN A 162 -1.95 27.60 -4.43
N PRO A 163 -2.35 28.83 -4.07
CA PRO A 163 -3.02 29.76 -5.00
C PRO A 163 -2.18 30.13 -6.23
N ARG A 164 -0.85 29.99 -6.13
CA ARG A 164 0.12 30.32 -7.19
C ARG A 164 0.58 29.10 -7.98
N LEU A 165 -0.16 27.99 -7.87
CA LEU A 165 0.17 26.74 -8.56
C LEU A 165 0.26 26.92 -10.08
N SER A 166 1.37 26.44 -10.64
CA SER A 166 1.61 26.41 -12.07
C SER A 166 0.92 25.19 -12.71
N VAL A 167 -0.19 25.42 -13.42
CA VAL A 167 -0.96 24.34 -14.05
C VAL A 167 -0.13 23.53 -15.07
N PRO A 168 0.64 24.16 -15.99
CA PRO A 168 1.45 23.39 -16.93
C PRO A 168 2.52 22.53 -16.25
N ALA A 169 3.15 23.04 -15.20
CA ALA A 169 4.13 22.26 -14.43
C ALA A 169 3.47 21.12 -13.67
N GLY A 170 2.30 21.37 -13.05
CA GLY A 170 1.50 20.33 -12.39
C GLY A 170 1.12 19.20 -13.36
N VAL A 171 0.62 19.54 -14.56
CA VAL A 171 0.27 18.54 -15.59
C VAL A 171 1.50 17.73 -16.03
N ALA A 172 2.64 18.38 -16.26
CA ALA A 172 3.87 17.67 -16.63
C ALA A 172 4.32 16.72 -15.50
N ASN A 173 4.26 17.15 -14.25
CA ASN A 173 4.61 16.33 -13.10
C ASN A 173 3.59 15.22 -12.81
N MET A 174 2.31 15.38 -13.16
CA MET A 174 1.34 14.28 -13.10
C MET A 174 1.72 13.13 -14.02
N LEU A 175 2.29 13.39 -15.21
CA LEU A 175 2.78 12.33 -16.09
C LEU A 175 3.96 11.57 -15.47
N VAL A 176 4.87 12.27 -14.78
CA VAL A 176 5.96 11.63 -14.02
C VAL A 176 5.41 10.80 -12.87
N LEU A 177 4.42 11.33 -12.15
CA LEU A 177 3.76 10.62 -11.04
C LEU A 177 3.08 9.34 -11.51
N PHE A 178 2.35 9.37 -12.63
CA PHE A 178 1.73 8.16 -13.19
C PHE A 178 2.78 7.12 -13.55
N ARG A 179 3.86 7.52 -14.20
CA ARG A 179 4.98 6.62 -14.49
C ARG A 179 5.61 6.05 -13.21
N MET A 180 5.80 6.88 -12.20
CA MET A 180 6.33 6.47 -10.90
C MET A 180 5.44 5.42 -10.24
N VAL A 181 4.12 5.60 -10.24
CA VAL A 181 3.17 4.63 -9.69
C VAL A 181 3.22 3.29 -10.45
N GLU A 182 3.27 3.34 -11.79
CA GLU A 182 3.42 2.12 -12.59
C GLU A 182 4.73 1.36 -12.29
N ASP A 183 5.83 2.09 -12.12
CA ASP A 183 7.15 1.52 -11.83
C ASP A 183 7.23 0.97 -10.39
N LEU A 184 6.58 1.62 -9.41
CA LEU A 184 6.44 1.11 -8.04
C LEU A 184 5.65 -0.22 -8.04
N ASP A 185 4.51 -0.25 -8.73
CA ASP A 185 3.67 -1.45 -8.80
C ASP A 185 4.38 -2.60 -9.56
N ALA A 186 5.03 -2.30 -10.69
CA ALA A 186 5.78 -3.31 -11.44
C ALA A 186 6.98 -3.88 -10.67
N TYR A 187 7.64 -3.06 -9.85
CA TYR A 187 8.68 -3.54 -8.94
C TYR A 187 8.08 -4.45 -7.87
N ASN A 188 6.97 -4.04 -7.25
CA ASN A 188 6.31 -4.82 -6.21
C ASN A 188 5.73 -6.14 -6.75
N ASP A 189 5.24 -6.17 -7.99
CA ASP A 189 4.80 -7.41 -8.66
C ASP A 189 5.95 -8.43 -8.75
N TYR A 190 7.16 -7.98 -9.14
CA TYR A 190 8.33 -8.87 -9.16
C TYR A 190 8.75 -9.30 -7.75
N TYR A 191 8.69 -8.38 -6.78
CA TYR A 191 8.95 -8.69 -5.37
C TYR A 191 8.02 -9.80 -4.87
N LEU A 192 6.70 -9.64 -5.02
CA LEU A 192 5.71 -10.62 -4.58
C LEU A 192 5.86 -11.98 -5.26
N ALA A 193 6.27 -11.99 -6.54
CA ALA A 193 6.45 -13.23 -7.26
C ALA A 193 7.71 -14.02 -6.84
N ASN A 194 8.67 -13.40 -6.14
CA ASN A 194 10.01 -14.01 -5.94
C ASN A 194 10.55 -13.95 -4.50
N ALA A 195 10.12 -12.99 -3.68
CA ALA A 195 10.68 -12.76 -2.34
C ALA A 195 10.47 -13.94 -1.38
N GLY A 196 9.40 -14.74 -1.56
CA GLY A 196 9.17 -15.96 -0.77
C GLY A 196 10.18 -17.08 -1.04
N PHE A 197 11.10 -16.89 -1.99
CA PHE A 197 12.12 -17.86 -2.37
C PHE A 197 13.54 -17.27 -2.27
N GLU A 198 13.73 -16.19 -1.52
CA GLU A 198 15.05 -15.58 -1.35
C GLU A 198 16.03 -16.55 -0.68
N ARG A 199 17.27 -16.63 -1.20
CA ARG A 199 18.30 -17.48 -0.60
C ARG A 199 18.89 -16.86 0.67
N GLU A 200 19.03 -15.54 0.68
CA GLU A 200 19.48 -14.78 1.84
C GLU A 200 18.27 -14.06 2.47
N PRO A 201 17.88 -14.41 3.71
CA PRO A 201 16.74 -13.77 4.36
C PRO A 201 16.85 -12.23 4.43
N GLY A 202 15.75 -11.57 4.08
CA GLY A 202 15.61 -10.12 4.03
C GLY A 202 16.35 -9.44 2.88
N SER A 203 16.96 -10.18 1.95
CA SER A 203 17.67 -9.58 0.81
C SER A 203 16.72 -8.85 -0.14
N PHE A 204 15.54 -9.41 -0.39
CA PHE A 204 14.52 -8.78 -1.23
C PHE A 204 13.92 -7.55 -0.55
N GLU A 205 13.68 -7.60 0.76
CA GLU A 205 13.16 -6.44 1.51
C GLU A 205 14.16 -5.28 1.50
N ARG A 206 15.43 -5.54 1.81
CA ARG A 206 16.48 -4.50 1.77
C ARG A 206 16.61 -3.86 0.38
N ALA A 207 16.51 -4.67 -0.68
CA ALA A 207 16.53 -4.15 -2.05
C ALA A 207 15.30 -3.28 -2.34
N ARG A 208 14.11 -3.70 -1.87
CA ARG A 208 12.85 -2.94 -1.99
C ARG A 208 12.90 -1.61 -1.26
N GLU A 209 13.37 -1.59 -0.01
CA GLU A 209 13.55 -0.36 0.75
C GLU A 209 14.51 0.62 0.05
N ALA A 210 15.66 0.12 -0.43
CA ALA A 210 16.62 0.93 -1.17
C ALA A 210 16.03 1.51 -2.47
N PHE A 211 15.23 0.73 -3.20
CA PHE A 211 14.51 1.20 -4.38
C PHE A 211 13.51 2.30 -4.04
N PHE A 212 12.73 2.16 -2.96
CA PHE A 212 11.78 3.19 -2.54
C PHE A 212 12.49 4.47 -2.09
N ASP A 213 13.63 4.38 -1.40
CA ASP A 213 14.44 5.54 -1.04
C ASP A 213 15.00 6.27 -2.26
N ASP A 214 15.44 5.53 -3.28
CA ASP A 214 15.85 6.10 -4.56
C ASP A 214 14.70 6.82 -5.26
N MET A 215 13.51 6.23 -5.28
CA MET A 215 12.32 6.80 -5.90
C MET A 215 11.85 8.09 -5.20
N ARG A 216 11.99 8.19 -3.87
CA ARG A 216 11.69 9.42 -3.10
C ARG A 216 12.61 10.59 -3.46
N CYS A 217 13.80 10.31 -4.00
CA CYS A 217 14.74 11.33 -4.43
C CYS A 217 14.51 11.79 -5.89
N CYS A 218 13.58 11.18 -6.62
CA CYS A 218 13.34 11.48 -8.03
C CYS A 218 12.57 12.79 -8.22
N ALA A 219 12.97 13.59 -9.21
CA ALA A 219 12.34 14.87 -9.51
C ALA A 219 11.87 15.01 -10.97
N THR A 220 12.26 14.08 -11.84
CA THR A 220 11.99 14.10 -13.27
C THR A 220 11.69 12.71 -13.81
N MET A 221 11.10 12.65 -15.02
CA MET A 221 10.88 11.40 -15.75
C MET A 221 12.18 10.59 -15.94
N SER A 222 13.30 11.28 -16.19
CA SER A 222 14.60 10.62 -16.36
C SER A 222 15.09 9.98 -15.06
N ASP A 223 14.88 10.65 -13.93
CA ASP A 223 15.25 10.11 -12.61
C ASP A 223 14.46 8.85 -12.31
N VAL A 224 13.13 8.88 -12.49
CA VAL A 224 12.24 7.73 -12.29
C VAL A 224 12.66 6.55 -13.17
N ASN A 225 12.84 6.77 -14.48
CA ASN A 225 13.26 5.72 -15.41
C ASN A 225 14.66 5.14 -15.09
N HIS A 226 15.56 5.96 -14.54
CA HIS A 226 16.88 5.49 -14.13
C HIS A 226 16.81 4.69 -12.81
N ALA A 227 16.10 5.21 -11.81
CA ALA A 227 15.88 4.53 -10.53
C ALA A 227 15.19 3.18 -10.73
N PHE A 228 14.14 3.11 -11.55
CA PHE A 228 13.47 1.86 -11.88
C PHE A 228 14.38 0.84 -12.57
N ARG A 229 15.13 1.25 -13.60
CA ARG A 229 16.07 0.34 -14.27
C ARG A 229 17.14 -0.20 -13.32
N ARG A 230 17.71 0.65 -12.47
CA ARG A 230 18.70 0.25 -11.46
C ARG A 230 18.08 -0.68 -10.43
N GLY A 231 16.94 -0.31 -9.85
CA GLY A 231 16.24 -1.09 -8.83
C GLY A 231 15.84 -2.46 -9.35
N MET A 232 15.20 -2.54 -10.52
CA MET A 232 14.85 -3.82 -11.14
C MET A 232 16.08 -4.67 -11.48
N GLY A 233 17.17 -4.05 -11.92
CA GLY A 233 18.44 -4.75 -12.14
C GLY A 233 18.99 -5.38 -10.86
N ALA A 234 18.96 -4.64 -9.75
CA ALA A 234 19.39 -5.13 -8.44
C ALA A 234 18.48 -6.26 -7.93
N LEU A 235 17.16 -6.07 -7.99
CA LEU A 235 16.18 -7.06 -7.52
C LEU A 235 16.27 -8.38 -8.32
N ARG A 236 16.44 -8.30 -9.64
CA ARG A 236 16.58 -9.48 -10.52
C ARG A 236 17.90 -10.22 -10.34
N ALA A 237 18.94 -9.55 -9.85
CA ALA A 237 20.24 -10.16 -9.61
C ALA A 237 20.29 -10.96 -8.29
N LEU A 238 19.29 -10.80 -7.41
CA LEU A 238 19.24 -11.53 -6.15
C LEU A 238 19.02 -13.03 -6.39
N PRO A 239 19.79 -13.91 -5.73
CA PRO A 239 19.62 -15.35 -5.86
C PRO A 239 18.32 -15.81 -5.19
N THR A 240 17.62 -16.73 -5.86
CA THR A 240 16.42 -17.39 -5.33
C THR A 240 16.55 -18.91 -5.43
N ASP A 241 15.90 -19.60 -4.49
CA ASP A 241 15.72 -21.05 -4.50
C ASP A 241 14.27 -21.40 -4.88
N LYS A 242 13.78 -20.74 -5.94
CA LYS A 242 12.41 -20.88 -6.42
C LYS A 242 12.24 -22.20 -7.19
N PRO A 243 11.32 -23.09 -6.78
CA PRO A 243 11.06 -24.34 -7.50
C PRO A 243 10.42 -24.05 -8.86
N GLU A 244 10.52 -24.99 -9.80
CA GLU A 244 9.92 -24.86 -11.15
C GLU A 244 8.39 -24.73 -11.07
N ARG A 245 7.76 -25.39 -10.09
CA ARG A 245 6.30 -25.37 -9.86
C ARG A 245 5.99 -24.90 -8.44
N PRO A 246 6.16 -23.61 -8.11
CA PRO A 246 5.83 -23.08 -6.78
C PRO A 246 4.31 -23.10 -6.54
N VAL A 247 3.91 -23.07 -5.27
CA VAL A 247 2.51 -22.73 -4.92
C VAL A 247 2.29 -21.26 -5.28
N ARG A 248 1.22 -20.97 -6.03
CA ARG A 248 0.88 -19.64 -6.54
C ARG A 248 -0.45 -19.19 -5.93
N VAL A 249 -0.46 -18.04 -5.27
CA VAL A 249 -1.66 -17.48 -4.63
C VAL A 249 -1.93 -16.06 -5.12
N GLY A 250 -3.16 -15.83 -5.56
CA GLY A 250 -3.63 -14.51 -5.97
C GLY A 250 -4.31 -13.78 -4.80
N LEU A 251 -3.93 -12.53 -4.55
CA LEU A 251 -4.56 -11.64 -3.58
C LEU A 251 -5.58 -10.73 -4.28
N THR A 252 -6.75 -10.60 -3.65
CA THR A 252 -7.86 -9.75 -4.10
C THR A 252 -8.71 -9.27 -2.92
N GLY A 253 -9.60 -8.30 -3.13
CA GLY A 253 -10.56 -7.83 -2.13
C GLY A 253 -10.60 -6.31 -1.95
N GLU A 254 -10.86 -5.87 -0.72
CA GLU A 254 -11.08 -4.45 -0.39
C GLU A 254 -9.82 -3.62 -0.65
N PHE A 255 -9.97 -2.51 -1.36
CA PHE A 255 -8.87 -1.70 -1.89
C PHE A 255 -7.83 -1.32 -0.84
N PHE A 256 -8.27 -0.81 0.31
CA PHE A 256 -7.36 -0.36 1.35
C PHE A 256 -6.69 -1.53 2.05
N THR A 257 -7.52 -2.43 2.58
CA THR A 257 -7.10 -3.54 3.43
C THR A 257 -6.12 -4.47 2.72
N VAL A 258 -6.34 -4.79 1.44
CA VAL A 258 -5.49 -5.73 0.72
C VAL A 258 -4.10 -5.17 0.39
N MET A 259 -3.96 -3.84 0.34
CA MET A 259 -2.71 -3.17 -0.03
C MET A 259 -1.91 -2.66 1.16
N ASP A 260 -2.56 -2.43 2.30
CA ASP A 260 -1.94 -1.83 3.47
C ASP A 260 -1.54 -2.91 4.51
N PRO A 261 -0.23 -3.20 4.69
CA PRO A 261 0.22 -4.29 5.56
C PRO A 261 -0.22 -4.17 7.04
N PRO A 262 -0.17 -2.98 7.68
CA PRO A 262 -0.68 -2.83 9.05
C PRO A 262 -2.17 -3.18 9.20
N SER A 263 -2.99 -2.87 8.19
CA SER A 263 -4.44 -3.15 8.23
C SER A 263 -4.80 -4.64 8.05
N ASN A 264 -3.89 -5.45 7.50
CA ASN A 264 -4.13 -6.87 7.19
C ASN A 264 -3.18 -7.83 7.91
N LEU A 265 -2.51 -7.35 8.96
CA LEU A 265 -1.58 -8.13 9.77
C LEU A 265 -0.45 -8.74 8.93
N GLU A 266 0.14 -7.94 8.05
CA GLU A 266 1.30 -8.33 7.24
C GLU A 266 1.04 -9.55 6.34
N LEU A 267 -0.17 -9.64 5.76
CA LEU A 267 -0.65 -10.79 4.99
C LEU A 267 0.32 -11.22 3.87
N GLU A 268 0.82 -10.25 3.09
CA GLU A 268 1.79 -10.52 2.03
C GLU A 268 3.06 -11.16 2.59
N ARG A 269 3.64 -10.58 3.64
CA ARG A 269 4.87 -11.07 4.29
C ARG A 269 4.69 -12.49 4.83
N LYS A 270 3.55 -12.75 5.48
CA LYS A 270 3.23 -14.08 6.02
C LYS A 270 3.12 -15.13 4.93
N LEU A 271 2.44 -14.83 3.83
CA LEU A 271 2.36 -15.76 2.70
C LEU A 271 3.71 -15.97 2.01
N LEU A 272 4.55 -14.93 1.87
CA LEU A 272 5.91 -15.07 1.34
C LEU A 272 6.75 -16.00 2.25
N SER A 273 6.61 -15.91 3.58
CA SER A 273 7.30 -16.80 4.52
C SER A 273 6.93 -18.28 4.39
N LEU A 274 5.76 -18.57 3.79
CA LEU A 274 5.31 -19.92 3.45
C LEU A 274 5.82 -20.39 2.07
N HIS A 275 6.79 -19.69 1.46
CA HIS A 275 7.37 -20.02 0.16
C HIS A 275 6.34 -20.03 -0.98
N VAL A 276 5.50 -18.99 -1.01
CA VAL A 276 4.45 -18.81 -2.02
C VAL A 276 4.86 -17.75 -3.04
N GLU A 277 4.60 -18.02 -4.32
CA GLU A 277 4.59 -17.00 -5.37
C GLU A 277 3.28 -16.21 -5.26
N LEU A 278 3.37 -14.92 -4.96
CA LEU A 278 2.21 -14.05 -4.79
C LEU A 278 1.99 -13.13 -5.98
N ALA A 279 0.73 -12.85 -6.25
CA ALA A 279 0.33 -11.77 -7.15
C ALA A 279 -0.82 -10.98 -6.53
N ARG A 280 -0.80 -9.64 -6.66
CA ARG A 280 -1.90 -8.77 -6.24
C ARG A 280 -2.30 -7.83 -7.36
N ALA A 281 -3.49 -8.04 -7.92
CA ALA A 281 -4.05 -7.27 -9.01
C ALA A 281 -4.65 -5.94 -8.53
N ILE A 282 -5.00 -5.87 -7.25
CA ILE A 282 -5.54 -4.66 -6.63
C ILE A 282 -4.36 -3.73 -6.34
N THR A 283 -4.13 -2.77 -7.23
CA THR A 283 -3.06 -1.75 -7.15
C THR A 283 -3.58 -0.39 -7.63
N ILE A 284 -2.89 0.70 -7.31
CA ILE A 284 -3.24 2.03 -7.85
C ILE A 284 -3.14 2.02 -9.38
N THR A 285 -2.12 1.38 -9.97
CA THR A 285 -2.00 1.26 -11.43
C THR A 285 -3.22 0.59 -12.05
N ASN A 286 -3.59 -0.58 -11.55
CA ASN A 286 -4.69 -1.35 -12.14
C ASN A 286 -6.05 -0.71 -11.90
N ARG A 287 -6.22 0.02 -10.79
CA ARG A 287 -7.47 0.69 -10.46
C ARG A 287 -7.66 2.06 -11.11
N PHE A 288 -6.62 2.88 -11.17
CA PHE A 288 -6.76 4.28 -11.60
C PHE A 288 -6.19 4.56 -12.97
N LEU A 289 -5.21 3.78 -13.44
CA LEU A 289 -4.53 4.03 -14.72
C LEU A 289 -4.99 3.06 -15.81
N ARG A 290 -5.24 1.78 -15.47
CA ARG A 290 -5.58 0.72 -16.45
C ARG A 290 -7.02 0.25 -16.38
N TYR A 291 -7.79 0.71 -15.40
CA TYR A 291 -9.15 0.24 -15.20
C TYR A 291 -10.06 0.65 -16.35
N ASN A 292 -10.72 -0.34 -16.94
CA ASN A 292 -11.71 -0.15 -17.99
C ASN A 292 -12.98 -0.90 -17.57
N GLU A 293 -13.91 -0.18 -16.92
CA GLU A 293 -15.13 -0.77 -16.36
C GLU A 293 -15.92 -1.60 -17.39
N PRO A 294 -16.19 -1.13 -18.63
CA PRO A 294 -16.93 -1.94 -19.61
C PRO A 294 -16.26 -3.28 -19.92
N ASN A 295 -14.93 -3.30 -20.08
CA ASN A 295 -14.20 -4.53 -20.38
C ASN A 295 -14.16 -5.46 -19.17
N VAL A 296 -13.93 -4.93 -17.96
CA VAL A 296 -13.94 -5.70 -16.72
C VAL A 296 -15.30 -6.34 -16.51
N ARG A 297 -16.39 -5.57 -16.65
CA ARG A 297 -17.77 -6.08 -16.53
C ARG A 297 -18.08 -7.15 -17.56
N ARG A 298 -17.66 -6.98 -18.81
CA ARG A 298 -17.80 -8.01 -19.85
C ARG A 298 -17.07 -9.30 -19.47
N SER A 299 -15.88 -9.20 -18.87
CA SER A 299 -15.08 -10.37 -18.50
C SER A 299 -15.69 -11.22 -17.36
N ILE A 300 -16.64 -10.66 -16.60
CA ILE A 300 -17.30 -11.30 -15.46
C ILE A 300 -18.82 -11.44 -15.63
N ALA A 301 -19.35 -11.19 -16.83
CA ALA A 301 -20.79 -11.12 -17.08
C ALA A 301 -21.56 -12.39 -16.70
N ASP A 302 -20.91 -13.57 -16.77
CA ASP A 302 -21.50 -14.86 -16.36
C ASP A 302 -21.73 -14.97 -14.83
N TYR A 303 -21.07 -14.09 -14.08
CA TYR A 303 -20.96 -14.11 -12.62
C TYR A 303 -21.59 -12.89 -11.95
N ALA A 304 -21.60 -11.72 -12.61
CA ALA A 304 -22.15 -10.49 -12.06
C ALA A 304 -22.81 -9.64 -13.15
N ALA A 305 -24.08 -9.26 -12.93
CA ALA A 305 -24.83 -8.36 -13.82
C ALA A 305 -24.60 -6.88 -13.53
N TYR A 306 -24.42 -6.54 -12.25
CA TYR A 306 -24.29 -5.17 -11.75
C TYR A 306 -22.95 -4.98 -11.06
N ASP A 307 -22.47 -3.73 -11.07
CA ASP A 307 -21.35 -3.35 -10.23
C ASP A 307 -21.82 -3.16 -8.79
N MET A 308 -21.10 -3.72 -7.82
CA MET A 308 -21.51 -3.81 -6.40
C MET A 308 -20.71 -2.87 -5.49
N GLY A 309 -19.95 -1.94 -6.09
CA GLY A 309 -19.19 -0.95 -5.36
C GLY A 309 -17.81 -0.76 -5.98
N PRO A 310 -16.89 -0.06 -5.28
CA PRO A 310 -15.67 0.41 -5.89
C PRO A 310 -14.88 -0.77 -6.47
N THR A 311 -14.51 -1.75 -5.65
CA THR A 311 -13.58 -2.81 -6.05
C THR A 311 -14.25 -4.06 -6.59
N SER A 312 -15.56 -4.22 -6.43
CA SER A 312 -16.24 -5.50 -6.67
C SER A 312 -15.98 -6.11 -8.04
N SER A 313 -16.18 -5.34 -9.12
CA SER A 313 -15.91 -5.81 -10.47
C SER A 313 -14.43 -6.17 -10.70
N LEU A 314 -13.51 -5.38 -10.14
CA LEU A 314 -12.07 -5.64 -10.21
C LEU A 314 -11.69 -6.90 -9.40
N THR A 315 -12.27 -7.07 -8.21
CA THR A 315 -12.05 -8.21 -7.31
C THR A 315 -12.44 -9.52 -7.99
N ILE A 316 -13.64 -9.57 -8.57
CA ILE A 316 -14.18 -10.75 -9.26
C ILE A 316 -13.35 -11.05 -10.51
N ALA A 317 -13.02 -10.03 -11.31
CA ALA A 317 -12.22 -10.21 -12.52
C ALA A 317 -10.80 -10.69 -12.21
N ALA A 318 -10.17 -10.15 -11.17
CA ALA A 318 -8.86 -10.58 -10.72
C ALA A 318 -8.88 -12.05 -10.26
N ALA A 319 -9.85 -12.43 -9.42
CA ALA A 319 -10.00 -13.81 -8.96
C ALA A 319 -10.21 -14.77 -10.15
N LYS A 320 -11.12 -14.44 -11.06
CA LYS A 320 -11.37 -15.23 -12.27
C LYS A 320 -10.09 -15.38 -13.11
N ARG A 321 -9.34 -14.28 -13.30
CA ARG A 321 -8.07 -14.28 -14.04
C ARG A 321 -7.03 -15.19 -13.38
N TYR A 322 -6.82 -15.10 -12.08
CA TYR A 322 -5.88 -15.99 -11.38
C TYR A 322 -6.23 -17.47 -11.57
N MET A 323 -7.52 -17.79 -11.47
CA MET A 323 -7.99 -19.16 -11.70
C MET A 323 -7.74 -19.62 -13.14
N GLU A 324 -7.89 -18.73 -14.12
CA GLU A 324 -7.62 -19.01 -15.55
C GLU A 324 -6.13 -19.14 -15.86
N GLU A 325 -5.29 -18.39 -15.14
CA GLU A 325 -3.82 -18.41 -15.25
C GLU A 325 -3.16 -19.54 -14.42
N GLY A 326 -3.96 -20.45 -13.85
CA GLY A 326 -3.48 -21.63 -13.14
C GLY A 326 -2.85 -21.33 -11.78
N PHE A 327 -3.34 -20.31 -11.06
CA PHE A 327 -3.03 -20.13 -9.65
C PHE A 327 -3.68 -21.24 -8.82
N ASP A 328 -2.99 -21.69 -7.76
CA ASP A 328 -3.44 -22.80 -6.94
C ASP A 328 -4.55 -22.38 -5.97
N GLY A 329 -4.57 -21.11 -5.55
CA GLY A 329 -5.58 -20.56 -4.66
C GLY A 329 -5.70 -19.04 -4.76
N VAL A 330 -6.78 -18.51 -4.18
CA VAL A 330 -7.02 -17.07 -4.06
C VAL A 330 -7.26 -16.72 -2.60
N VAL A 331 -6.69 -15.62 -2.12
CA VAL A 331 -7.04 -15.03 -0.82
C VAL A 331 -7.82 -13.75 -1.08
N HIS A 332 -9.04 -13.72 -0.55
CA HIS A 332 -9.89 -12.54 -0.51
C HIS A 332 -9.75 -11.86 0.85
N ALA A 333 -9.17 -10.67 0.87
CA ALA A 333 -8.95 -9.88 2.07
C ALA A 333 -9.86 -8.65 2.08
N LYS A 334 -10.59 -8.43 3.16
CA LYS A 334 -11.44 -7.25 3.31
C LYS A 334 -11.48 -6.75 4.75
N SER A 335 -11.90 -5.51 4.95
CA SER A 335 -12.28 -5.06 6.28
C SER A 335 -13.61 -5.66 6.73
N ALA A 336 -13.82 -5.75 8.04
CA ALA A 336 -15.14 -5.88 8.63
C ALA A 336 -16.01 -4.69 8.20
N GLY A 337 -17.31 -4.94 7.99
CA GLY A 337 -18.26 -3.92 7.52
C GLY A 337 -18.11 -3.48 6.07
N CYS A 338 -17.19 -4.04 5.27
CA CYS A 338 -17.10 -3.72 3.85
C CYS A 338 -18.22 -4.42 3.06
N THR A 339 -19.36 -3.74 2.87
CA THR A 339 -20.52 -4.27 2.14
C THR A 339 -20.19 -4.69 0.71
N PRO A 340 -19.50 -3.88 -0.12
CA PRO A 340 -19.19 -4.26 -1.50
C PRO A 340 -18.43 -5.59 -1.64
N GLU A 341 -17.56 -5.89 -0.67
CA GLU A 341 -16.76 -7.10 -0.67
C GLU A 341 -17.48 -8.28 -0.03
N ILE A 342 -18.44 -8.05 0.89
CA ILE A 342 -19.38 -9.08 1.34
C ILE A 342 -20.24 -9.55 0.16
N ASP A 343 -20.72 -8.63 -0.67
CA ASP A 343 -21.53 -8.94 -1.86
C ASP A 343 -20.74 -9.72 -2.92
N CYS A 344 -19.41 -9.56 -2.95
CA CYS A 344 -18.54 -10.36 -3.82
C CYS A 344 -18.39 -11.81 -3.37
N MET A 345 -18.54 -12.11 -2.08
CA MET A 345 -18.23 -13.45 -1.54
C MET A 345 -19.05 -14.57 -2.17
N PRO A 346 -20.39 -14.47 -2.35
CA PRO A 346 -21.16 -15.51 -3.03
C PRO A 346 -20.72 -15.73 -4.49
N VAL A 347 -20.31 -14.67 -5.18
CA VAL A 347 -19.81 -14.74 -6.55
C VAL A 347 -18.45 -15.44 -6.59
N LEU A 348 -17.54 -15.09 -5.67
CA LEU A 348 -16.24 -15.75 -5.52
C LEU A 348 -16.38 -17.23 -5.12
N GLN A 349 -17.36 -17.58 -4.28
CA GLN A 349 -17.68 -18.96 -3.94
C GLN A 349 -18.20 -19.74 -5.15
N ARG A 350 -19.02 -19.12 -6.01
CA ARG A 350 -19.46 -19.74 -7.26
C ARG A 350 -18.28 -19.96 -8.21
N LEU A 351 -17.44 -18.94 -8.42
CA LEU A 351 -16.19 -19.06 -9.19
C LEU A 351 -15.30 -20.18 -8.67
N SER A 352 -15.11 -20.26 -7.35
CA SER A 352 -14.32 -21.31 -6.70
C SER A 352 -14.84 -22.72 -7.01
N ARG A 353 -16.16 -22.92 -6.98
CA ARG A 353 -16.79 -24.20 -7.34
C ARG A 353 -16.63 -24.52 -8.82
N ASP A 354 -16.93 -23.56 -9.69
CA ASP A 354 -16.91 -23.75 -11.15
C ASP A 354 -15.50 -24.02 -11.69
N ARG A 355 -14.48 -23.41 -11.07
CA ARG A 355 -13.08 -23.51 -11.49
C ARG A 355 -12.26 -24.48 -10.66
N HIS A 356 -12.83 -25.03 -9.59
CA HIS A 356 -12.16 -25.92 -8.65
C HIS A 356 -10.88 -25.33 -8.04
N VAL A 357 -10.85 -24.02 -7.83
CA VAL A 357 -9.75 -23.29 -7.17
C VAL A 357 -10.25 -22.75 -5.84
N PRO A 358 -9.66 -23.14 -4.70
CA PRO A 358 -10.12 -22.71 -3.39
C PRO A 358 -9.87 -21.21 -3.14
N VAL A 359 -10.80 -20.58 -2.40
CA VAL A 359 -10.72 -19.18 -1.98
C VAL A 359 -10.71 -19.12 -0.46
N LEU A 360 -9.70 -18.48 0.13
CA LEU A 360 -9.64 -18.17 1.55
C LEU A 360 -10.20 -16.76 1.80
N PHE A 361 -11.25 -16.66 2.61
CA PHE A 361 -11.87 -15.39 2.97
C PHE A 361 -11.34 -14.88 4.31
N LEU A 362 -10.69 -13.72 4.30
CA LEU A 362 -10.12 -13.07 5.48
C LEU A 362 -10.83 -11.72 5.70
N SER A 363 -11.29 -11.51 6.93
CA SER A 363 -11.95 -10.27 7.35
C SER A 363 -11.16 -9.66 8.49
N TYR A 364 -10.77 -8.39 8.34
CA TYR A 364 -9.93 -7.67 9.27
C TYR A 364 -10.69 -6.52 9.94
N ASP A 365 -10.52 -6.40 11.25
CA ASP A 365 -10.99 -5.26 12.05
C ASP A 365 -9.92 -4.83 13.07
N SER A 366 -10.12 -3.69 13.71
CA SER A 366 -9.23 -3.11 14.72
C SER A 366 -8.98 -3.99 15.94
N GLN A 367 -9.75 -5.06 16.14
CA GLN A 367 -9.63 -6.01 17.24
C GLN A 367 -9.07 -7.39 16.82
N THR A 368 -8.58 -7.54 15.59
CA THR A 368 -8.15 -8.84 15.07
C THR A 368 -6.84 -9.29 15.70
N SER A 369 -6.79 -10.54 16.19
CA SER A 369 -5.59 -11.17 16.76
C SER A 369 -4.80 -11.95 15.71
N ASP A 370 -3.47 -11.95 15.87
CA ASP A 370 -2.50 -12.50 14.91
C ASP A 370 -2.49 -14.04 14.86
N THR A 371 -2.66 -14.69 16.02
CA THR A 371 -2.50 -16.14 16.18
C THR A 371 -3.51 -16.95 15.36
N GLY A 372 -4.73 -16.45 15.20
CA GLY A 372 -5.76 -17.13 14.40
C GLY A 372 -5.54 -17.01 12.89
N LEU A 373 -4.76 -16.03 12.43
CA LEU A 373 -4.47 -15.82 11.01
C LEU A 373 -3.41 -16.82 10.53
N ASP A 374 -2.32 -16.98 11.29
CA ASP A 374 -1.19 -17.83 10.88
C ASP A 374 -1.62 -19.28 10.62
N THR A 375 -2.34 -19.89 11.56
CA THR A 375 -2.83 -21.26 11.40
C THR A 375 -3.76 -21.41 10.19
N ARG A 376 -4.54 -20.38 9.85
CA ARG A 376 -5.42 -20.42 8.67
C ARG A 376 -4.65 -20.32 7.37
N LEU A 377 -3.57 -19.51 7.34
CA LEU A 377 -2.69 -19.40 6.17
C LEU A 377 -1.89 -20.68 5.98
N GLU A 378 -1.35 -21.27 7.05
CA GLU A 378 -0.64 -22.56 7.03
C GLU A 378 -1.55 -23.68 6.53
N ALA A 379 -2.74 -23.83 7.11
CA ALA A 379 -3.71 -24.84 6.67
C ALA A 379 -4.15 -24.65 5.21
N PHE A 380 -4.30 -23.39 4.77
CA PHE A 380 -4.61 -23.08 3.38
C PHE A 380 -3.45 -23.48 2.46
N TYR A 381 -2.21 -23.13 2.82
CA TYR A 381 -1.01 -23.52 2.08
C TYR A 381 -0.87 -25.04 1.98
N ASP A 382 -0.99 -25.77 3.09
CA ASP A 382 -0.86 -27.24 3.11
C ASP A 382 -1.85 -27.90 2.16
N MET A 383 -3.11 -27.45 2.19
CA MET A 383 -4.13 -27.92 1.26
C MET A 383 -3.75 -27.66 -0.20
N LEU A 384 -3.21 -26.48 -0.53
CA LEU A 384 -2.77 -26.15 -1.88
C LEU A 384 -1.59 -27.01 -2.32
N ALA A 385 -0.57 -27.14 -1.48
CA ALA A 385 0.62 -27.94 -1.75
C ALA A 385 0.25 -29.42 -2.00
N MET A 386 -0.63 -29.99 -1.17
CA MET A 386 -1.13 -31.37 -1.35
C MET A 386 -1.91 -31.56 -2.65
N ARG A 387 -2.77 -30.60 -3.03
CA ARG A 387 -3.52 -30.66 -4.31
C ARG A 387 -2.56 -30.60 -5.50
N LYS A 388 -1.55 -29.72 -5.44
CA LYS A 388 -0.56 -29.55 -6.50
C LYS A 388 0.30 -30.80 -6.68
N ALA A 389 0.73 -31.42 -5.58
CA ALA A 389 1.50 -32.66 -5.60
C ALA A 389 0.76 -33.85 -6.22
N LYS A 390 -0.59 -33.92 -6.07
CA LYS A 390 -1.43 -34.96 -6.69
C LYS A 390 -1.67 -34.77 -8.20
N THR A 391 -1.32 -33.60 -8.73
CA THR A 391 -1.46 -33.26 -10.16
C THR A 391 -0.14 -33.49 -10.92
N ILE A 392 0.83 -34.14 -10.28
CA ILE A 392 2.05 -34.71 -10.85
C ILE A 392 1.79 -36.21 -11.03
#